data_AF-A0A660S361-F1
#
_entry.id   AF-A0A660S361-F1
#
_cell.length_a   1.000
_cell.length_b   1.000
_cell.length_c   1.000
_cell.angle_alpha   90.00
_cell.angle_beta   90.00
_cell.angle_gamma   90.00
#
_symmetry.space_group_name_H-M   'P 1'
#
loop_
_entity.id
_entity.type
_entity.pdbx_description
1 polymer ?
#
loop_
_entity_poly.entity_id
_entity_poly.type
_entity_poly.pdbx_seq_one_letter_code
_entity_poly.pdbx_strand_id
1 'polypeptide(L)'
;MIFRLIIWIIITLLIVFFVVFNIEPRVQVHLFPGMTLENIPLALVIIISFILGLLAGMILFLGQIIKYQLELRRVKKEKISEPNIKPSGGEHENQP
;
A
#
# COMPACT_ATOMS: atom_id res chain seq x y z
N MET A 1 -14.37 -21.30 -7.03
CA MET A 1 -13.16 -21.20 -7.88
C MET A 1 -13.50 -20.81 -9.32
N ILE A 2 -14.45 -21.48 -9.99
CA ILE A 2 -14.84 -21.18 -11.38
C ILE A 2 -15.26 -19.71 -11.61
N PHE A 3 -16.09 -19.14 -10.73
CA PHE A 3 -16.51 -17.74 -10.85
C PHE A 3 -15.35 -16.75 -10.78
N ARG A 4 -14.38 -17.00 -9.90
CA ARG A 4 -13.16 -16.18 -9.80
C ARG A 4 -12.35 -16.24 -11.10
N LEU A 5 -12.28 -17.41 -11.72
CA LEU A 5 -11.57 -17.60 -12.99
C LEU A 5 -12.30 -16.89 -14.15
N ILE A 6 -13.64 -16.99 -14.21
CA ILE A 6 -14.46 -16.27 -15.20
C ILE A 6 -14.27 -14.75 -15.06
N ILE A 7 -14.30 -14.22 -13.83
CA ILE A 7 -14.06 -12.79 -13.57
C ILE A 7 -12.66 -12.38 -14.05
N TRP A 8 -11.63 -13.16 -13.74
CA TRP A 8 -10.27 -12.87 -14.21
C TRP A 8 -10.14 -12.91 -15.73
N ILE A 9 -10.84 -13.82 -16.42
CA ILE A 9 -10.88 -13.87 -17.88
C ILE A 9 -11.54 -12.60 -18.42
N ILE A 10 -12.69 -12.20 -17.88
CA ILE A 10 -13.39 -10.97 -18.31
C ILE A 10 -12.51 -9.74 -18.10
N ILE A 11 -11.86 -9.61 -16.94
CA ILE A 11 -10.93 -8.51 -16.65
C ILE A 11 -9.78 -8.51 -17.65
N THR A 12 -9.17 -9.67 -17.92
CA THR A 12 -8.06 -9.78 -18.88
C THR A 12 -8.52 -9.38 -20.28
N LEU A 13 -9.70 -9.83 -20.71
CA LEU A 13 -10.26 -9.49 -22.00
C LEU A 13 -10.52 -7.98 -22.13
N LEU A 14 -11.05 -7.35 -21.08
CA LEU A 14 -11.25 -5.90 -21.03
C LEU A 14 -9.92 -5.12 -21.08
N ILE A 15 -8.88 -5.60 -20.40
CA ILE A 15 -7.55 -4.98 -20.45
C ILE A 15 -6.98 -5.09 -21.87
N VAL A 16 -7.04 -6.27 -22.49
CA VAL A 16 -6.55 -6.46 -23.86
C VAL A 16 -7.35 -5.60 -24.84
N PHE A 17 -8.67 -5.58 -24.73
CA PHE A 17 -9.53 -4.70 -25.52
C PHE A 17 -9.12 -3.22 -25.35
N PHE A 18 -8.97 -2.76 -24.11
CA PHE A 18 -8.54 -1.40 -23.83
C PHE A 18 -7.19 -1.10 -24.48
N VAL A 19 -6.21 -1.98 -24.33
CA VAL A 19 -4.88 -1.80 -24.94
C VAL A 19 -5.02 -1.71 -26.45
N VAL A 20 -5.65 -2.68 -27.12
CA VAL A 20 -5.76 -2.73 -28.59
C VAL A 20 -6.42 -1.47 -29.16
N PHE A 21 -7.56 -1.06 -28.59
CA PHE A 21 -8.32 0.09 -29.09
C PHE A 21 -7.69 1.45 -28.73
N ASN A 22 -6.77 1.49 -27.76
CA ASN A 22 -6.08 2.72 -27.38
C ASN A 22 -4.60 2.76 -27.86
N ILE A 23 -4.20 1.89 -28.79
CA ILE A 23 -2.89 1.96 -29.47
C ILE A 23 -2.86 3.07 -30.53
N GLU A 24 -3.96 3.29 -31.26
CA GLU A 24 -4.02 4.27 -32.36
C GLU A 24 -3.91 5.73 -31.90
N PRO A 25 -4.57 6.17 -30.82
CA PRO A 25 -4.42 7.54 -30.34
C PRO A 25 -2.97 7.78 -29.92
N ARG A 26 -2.29 8.66 -30.67
CA ARG A 26 -0.93 9.09 -30.38
C ARG A 26 -0.95 10.50 -29.82
N VAL A 27 -0.17 10.72 -28.77
CA VAL A 27 -0.09 12.00 -28.07
C VAL A 27 1.35 12.49 -28.04
N GLN A 28 1.49 13.81 -27.90
CA GLN A 28 2.76 14.45 -27.60
C GLN A 28 2.87 14.60 -26.08
N VAL A 29 3.96 14.09 -25.51
CA VAL A 29 4.21 14.15 -24.07
C VAL A 29 5.32 15.16 -23.81
N HIS A 30 4.98 16.25 -23.15
CA HIS A 30 5.94 17.25 -22.69
C HIS A 30 6.46 16.82 -21.32
N LEU A 31 7.69 16.29 -21.26
CA LEU A 31 8.30 15.88 -19.99
C LEU A 31 8.92 17.08 -19.26
N PHE A 32 9.63 17.93 -20.01
CA PHE A 32 10.34 19.10 -19.51
C PHE A 32 10.29 20.21 -20.56
N PRO A 33 10.56 21.48 -20.18
CA PRO A 33 10.73 22.56 -21.16
C PRO A 33 11.78 22.17 -22.21
N GLY A 34 11.38 22.14 -23.49
CA GLY A 34 12.25 21.74 -24.61
C GLY A 34 12.41 20.22 -24.82
N MET A 35 11.83 19.36 -23.98
CA MET A 35 11.86 17.90 -24.16
C MET A 35 10.44 17.37 -24.40
N THR A 36 10.16 17.02 -25.64
CA THR A 36 8.87 16.50 -26.10
C THR A 36 9.04 15.13 -26.72
N LEU A 37 8.27 14.15 -26.23
CA LEU A 37 8.18 12.85 -26.87
C LEU A 37 6.98 12.86 -27.80
N GLU A 38 7.25 12.71 -29.08
CA GLU A 38 6.21 12.69 -30.11
C GLU A 38 5.73 11.27 -30.38
N ASN A 39 4.50 11.17 -30.89
CA ASN A 39 3.92 9.94 -31.42
C ASN A 39 3.81 8.78 -30.40
N ILE A 40 3.71 9.10 -29.12
CA ILE A 40 3.59 8.10 -28.05
C ILE A 40 2.15 7.58 -27.99
N PRO A 41 1.91 6.25 -27.99
CA PRO A 41 0.57 5.71 -27.81
C PRO A 41 -0.03 6.13 -26.46
N LEU A 42 -1.26 6.62 -26.47
CA LEU A 42 -1.95 7.08 -25.27
C LEU A 42 -2.07 5.97 -24.21
N ALA A 43 -2.34 4.73 -24.66
CA ALA A 43 -2.36 3.57 -23.76
C ALA A 43 -1.07 3.43 -22.95
N LEU A 44 0.10 3.68 -23.57
CA LEU A 44 1.39 3.60 -22.88
C LEU A 44 1.51 4.67 -21.79
N VAL A 45 1.10 5.90 -22.08
CA VAL A 45 1.11 7.02 -21.13
C VAL A 45 0.22 6.72 -19.93
N ILE A 46 -0.99 6.20 -20.17
CA ILE A 46 -1.94 5.83 -19.12
C ILE A 46 -1.37 4.70 -18.25
N ILE A 47 -0.83 3.64 -18.85
CA ILE A 47 -0.27 2.49 -18.12
C ILE A 47 0.91 2.94 -17.25
N ILE A 48 1.85 3.71 -17.79
CA ILE A 48 3.00 4.21 -17.02
C ILE A 48 2.53 5.10 -15.87
N SER A 49 1.59 6.01 -16.12
CA SER A 49 1.04 6.91 -15.09
C SER A 49 0.33 6.12 -13.98
N PHE A 50 -0.42 5.09 -14.34
CA PHE A 50 -1.09 4.20 -13.39
C PHE A 50 -0.08 3.44 -12.53
N ILE A 51 0.97 2.87 -13.13
CA ILE A 51 2.03 2.17 -12.40
C ILE A 51 2.74 3.12 -11.44
N LEU A 52 3.06 4.35 -11.87
CA LEU A 52 3.67 5.36 -11.00
C LEU A 52 2.77 5.71 -9.81
N GLY A 53 1.46 5.88 -10.05
CA GLY A 53 0.48 6.12 -9.00
C GLY A 53 0.40 4.96 -8.00
N LEU A 54 0.37 3.71 -8.48
CA LEU A 54 0.39 2.51 -7.63
C LEU A 54 1.67 2.43 -6.79
N LEU A 55 2.83 2.67 -7.41
CA LEU A 55 4.12 2.66 -6.70
C LEU A 55 4.16 3.73 -5.61
N ALA A 56 3.71 4.95 -5.91
CA ALA A 56 3.62 6.02 -4.93
C ALA A 56 2.69 5.66 -3.77
N GLY A 57 1.49 5.13 -4.06
CA GLY A 57 0.56 4.65 -3.04
C GLY A 57 1.15 3.53 -2.17
N MET A 58 1.87 2.59 -2.79
CA MET A 58 2.55 1.51 -2.08
C MET A 58 3.64 2.03 -1.15
N ILE A 59 4.44 3.01 -1.57
CA ILE A 59 5.47 3.64 -0.73
C ILE A 59 4.84 4.31 0.49
N LEU A 60 3.76 5.06 0.29
CA LEU A 60 3.03 5.72 1.40
C LEU A 60 2.46 4.69 2.38
N PHE A 61 1.84 3.63 1.86
CA PHE A 61 1.30 2.55 2.67
C PHE A 61 2.39 1.82 3.47
N LEU A 62 3.55 1.58 2.86
CA LEU A 62 4.69 0.95 3.53
C LEU A 62 5.21 1.81 4.69
N GLY A 63 5.23 3.14 4.52
CA GLY A 63 5.55 4.08 5.58
C GLY A 63 4.61 3.96 6.79
N GLN A 64 3.30 3.78 6.54
CA GLN A 64 2.31 3.57 7.61
C GLN A 64 2.53 2.24 8.34
N ILE A 65 2.84 1.15 7.62
CA ILE A 65 3.15 -0.14 8.23
C ILE A 65 4.36 -0.01 9.17
N ILE A 66 5.42 0.67 8.73
CA ILE A 66 6.63 0.85 9.54
C ILE A 66 6.30 1.63 10.82
N LYS A 67 5.54 2.73 10.71
CA LYS A 67 5.09 3.51 11.87
C LYS A 67 4.28 2.67 12.84
N TYR A 68 3.31 1.91 12.33
CA TYR A 68 2.47 1.02 13.12
C TYR A 68 3.30 -0.03 13.88
N GLN A 69 4.25 -0.67 13.21
CA GLN A 69 5.14 -1.64 13.84
C GLN A 69 6.02 -1.01 14.94
N LEU A 70 6.46 0.23 14.76
CA LEU A 70 7.22 0.96 15.78
C LEU A 70 6.37 1.26 17.02
N GLU A 71 5.12 1.68 16.83
CA GLU A 71 4.16 1.93 17.92
C GLU A 71 3.87 0.64 18.71
N LEU A 72 3.62 -0.49 18.02
CA LEU A 72 3.43 -1.80 18.66
C LEU A 72 4.62 -2.20 19.54
N ARG A 73 5.85 -1.95 19.06
CA ARG A 73 7.07 -2.22 19.84
C ARG A 73 7.18 -1.34 21.08
N ARG A 74 6.79 -0.06 20.99
CA ARG A 74 6.77 0.86 22.14
C ARG A 74 5.77 0.42 23.20
N VAL A 75 4.52 0.14 22.79
CA VAL A 75 3.47 -0.35 23.70
C VAL A 75 3.88 -1.67 24.37
N LYS A 76 4.50 -2.59 23.62
CA LYS A 76 5.02 -3.85 24.20
C LYS A 76 6.11 -3.59 25.23
N LYS A 77 7.00 -2.62 24.99
CA LYS A 77 8.06 -2.26 25.94
C LYS A 77 7.48 -1.61 27.20
N GLU A 78 6.48 -0.75 27.09
CA GLU A 78 5.80 -0.11 28.22
C GLU A 78 5.09 -1.14 29.12
N LYS A 79 4.33 -2.08 28.54
CA LYS A 79 3.70 -3.18 29.30
C LYS A 79 4.67 -4.11 30.03
N ILE A 80 5.90 -4.25 29.54
CA ILE A 80 6.95 -5.03 30.21
C ILE A 80 7.64 -4.19 31.31
N SER A 81 7.58 -2.86 31.19
CA SER A 81 8.25 -1.92 32.09
C SER A 81 7.35 -1.44 33.24
N GLU A 82 6.04 -1.68 33.20
CA GLU A 82 5.21 -1.61 34.41
C GLU A 82 5.66 -2.74 35.34
N PRO A 83 6.38 -2.44 36.44
CA PRO A 83 6.68 -3.46 37.43
C PRO A 83 5.33 -3.95 37.95
N ASN A 84 5.20 -5.28 38.07
CA ASN A 84 4.16 -5.90 38.84
C ASN A 84 4.25 -5.35 40.27
N ILE A 85 3.56 -4.25 40.55
CA ILE A 85 3.27 -3.80 41.90
C ILE A 85 2.26 -4.81 42.41
N LYS A 86 2.77 -5.96 42.87
CA LYS A 86 2.08 -6.77 43.86
C LYS A 86 1.68 -5.82 44.98
N PRO A 87 0.44 -5.83 45.46
CA PRO A 87 0.16 -5.26 46.77
C PRO A 87 0.96 -6.10 47.77
N SER A 88 2.10 -5.57 48.21
CA SER A 88 2.87 -6.10 49.32
C SER A 88 2.40 -5.40 50.58
N GLY A 89 1.91 -6.20 51.53
CA GLY A 89 1.85 -5.81 52.93
C GLY A 89 0.53 -5.22 53.41
N GLY A 90 -0.35 -6.09 53.92
CA GLY A 90 -1.18 -5.82 55.08
C GLY A 90 -0.96 -7.00 56.02
N GLU A 91 -0.16 -6.77 57.04
CA GLU A 91 0.46 -7.77 57.92
C GLU A 91 -0.55 -8.56 58.73
N HIS A 92 -0.13 -9.78 59.09
CA HIS A 92 -0.64 -10.53 60.21
C HIS A 92 -0.71 -9.66 61.46
N GLU A 93 -1.91 -9.39 61.98
CA GLU A 93 -2.08 -8.94 63.36
C GLU A 93 -2.64 -10.09 64.20
N ASN A 94 -1.66 -10.80 64.79
CA ASN A 94 -1.62 -11.57 66.03
C ASN A 94 -2.92 -12.09 66.71
N GLN A 95 -2.86 -13.41 66.92
CA GLN A 95 -3.46 -14.26 67.97
C GLN A 95 -3.45 -13.65 69.40
N PRO A 96 -4.28 -14.12 70.35
CA PRO A 96 -4.22 -15.49 70.93
C PRO A 96 -5.39 -16.42 70.57
#